data_AF-A0A3A0C2J3-F1
#
_entry.id   AF-A0A3A0C2J3-F1
#
_cell.length_a   1.000
_cell.length_b   1.000
_cell.length_c   1.000
_cell.angle_alpha   90.00
_cell.angle_beta   90.00
_cell.angle_gamma   90.00
#
_symmetry.space_group_name_H-M   'P 1'
#
loop_
_entity.id
_entity.type
_entity.pdbx_description
1 polymer ?
#
loop_
_entity_poly.entity_id
_entity_poly.type
_entity_poly.pdbx_seq_one_letter_code
_entity_poly.pdbx_strand_id
1 'polypeptide(L)'
;MPWLKPRKATTFWPERFCGRCAACGRTRSFSSGRNSSTAGPRARYCWAPWPCWPPPPPRWAGPCWSARLPMRLRSRGPRRPAADMDWLARLDTFLFDLDGTLTVPVIDFPALRRALGIAPGQSILHALDALPAHERAAKDDIVRQAEMEAARKTRPNDGALELVHFLQQRGFGTALITRNNEEAARLTLEMLDLTFPVVLAREHVRRVKPAPDAALKALELLGRRALAALMVGDWHDDISCGRQAGARTCLVTNGRELGPSEADIVVETPRELHARLRLHLA
;
A
#
# COMPACT_ATOMS: atom_id res chain seq x y z
N MET A 1 55.16 -4.71 41.63
CA MET A 1 56.49 -4.04 41.58
C MET A 1 57.31 -4.65 40.45
N PRO A 2 58.32 -3.97 39.89
CA PRO A 2 58.18 -2.74 39.10
C PRO A 2 58.66 -2.96 37.65
N TRP A 3 58.09 -2.26 36.67
CA TRP A 3 58.63 -2.23 35.30
C TRP A 3 58.93 -0.82 34.83
N LEU A 4 60.09 -0.68 34.19
CA LEU A 4 60.71 0.59 33.83
C LEU A 4 60.11 1.21 32.55
N LYS A 5 60.14 2.55 32.47
CA LYS A 5 60.36 3.30 31.20
C LYS A 5 61.89 3.39 31.01
N PRO A 6 62.50 3.53 29.80
CA PRO A 6 62.02 4.25 28.60
C PRO A 6 62.15 3.35 27.33
N ARG A 7 62.28 3.74 26.05
CA ARG A 7 62.58 5.00 25.31
C ARG A 7 61.67 5.16 24.07
N LYS A 8 61.82 6.29 23.37
CA LYS A 8 61.22 6.56 22.04
C LYS A 8 62.05 5.88 20.94
N ALA A 9 61.40 5.45 19.86
CA ALA A 9 62.03 5.23 18.55
C ALA A 9 61.31 6.10 17.52
N THR A 10 62.01 7.09 16.99
CA THR A 10 61.56 7.94 15.88
C THR A 10 61.88 7.27 14.55
N THR A 11 60.88 7.02 13.70
CA THR A 11 61.11 6.63 12.31
C THR A 11 60.57 7.71 11.39
N PHE A 12 61.49 8.46 10.80
CA PHE A 12 61.21 9.46 9.77
C PHE A 12 60.91 8.71 8.46
N TRP A 13 59.79 9.02 7.80
CA TRP A 13 59.52 8.54 6.43
C TRP A 13 59.32 9.75 5.51
N PRO A 14 59.95 9.78 4.33
CA PRO A 14 59.95 10.95 3.46
C PRO A 14 58.59 11.18 2.77
N GLU A 15 58.41 12.42 2.37
CA GLU A 15 57.20 12.97 1.76
C GLU A 15 56.80 12.23 0.47
N ARG A 16 55.52 11.90 0.31
CA ARG A 16 54.98 11.40 -0.97
C ARG A 16 54.47 12.55 -1.82
N PHE A 17 54.92 12.58 -3.07
CA PHE A 17 54.53 13.56 -4.09
C PHE A 17 53.02 13.63 -4.34
N CYS A 18 52.55 14.83 -4.66
CA CYS A 18 51.15 15.14 -4.95
C CYS A 18 50.75 14.71 -6.37
N GLY A 19 49.78 13.78 -6.48
CA GLY A 19 49.14 13.42 -7.75
C GLY A 19 47.97 14.37 -8.10
N ARG A 20 47.97 14.91 -9.32
CA ARG A 20 46.99 15.90 -9.79
C ARG A 20 45.72 15.21 -10.33
N CYS A 21 44.53 15.69 -9.97
CA CYS A 21 43.27 15.14 -10.49
C CYS A 21 42.99 15.61 -11.93
N ALA A 22 42.97 14.67 -12.88
CA ALA A 22 42.79 14.95 -14.31
C ALA A 22 41.39 15.43 -14.72
N ALA A 23 40.39 15.38 -13.82
CA ALA A 23 38.99 15.70 -14.15
C ALA A 23 38.52 17.10 -13.71
N CYS A 24 39.24 17.81 -12.83
CA CYS A 24 38.74 19.09 -12.30
C CYS A 24 39.81 20.15 -11.91
N GLY A 25 41.11 19.84 -12.03
CA GLY A 25 42.18 20.85 -12.00
C GLY A 25 42.42 21.63 -10.69
N ARG A 26 41.66 21.39 -9.61
CA ARG A 26 41.78 22.13 -8.34
C ARG A 26 42.58 21.36 -7.28
N THR A 27 43.49 22.05 -6.61
CA THR A 27 44.11 21.60 -5.35
C THR A 27 43.16 21.87 -4.18
N ARG A 28 43.09 20.94 -3.22
CA ARG A 28 42.44 21.18 -1.91
C ARG A 28 43.53 21.37 -0.85
N SER A 29 43.61 22.57 -0.28
CA SER A 29 44.23 22.79 1.02
C SER A 29 43.28 22.30 2.12
N PHE A 30 43.81 21.64 3.14
CA PHE A 30 43.05 21.25 4.33
C PHE A 30 43.77 21.81 5.56
N SER A 31 43.16 22.80 6.22
CA SER A 31 43.62 23.31 7.52
C SER A 31 43.12 22.38 8.63
N SER A 32 43.99 22.07 9.59
CA SER A 32 43.69 21.11 10.65
C SER A 32 43.03 21.77 11.87
N GLY A 33 41.81 21.33 12.21
CA GLY A 33 41.17 21.54 13.51
C GLY A 33 41.15 20.23 14.30
N ARG A 34 41.57 20.24 15.57
CA ARG A 34 41.60 19.05 16.45
C ARG A 34 40.40 19.00 17.39
N ASN A 35 40.18 17.80 17.94
CA ASN A 35 39.39 17.39 19.12
C ASN A 35 38.08 16.66 18.80
N SER A 36 37.66 15.65 19.57
CA SER A 36 38.37 14.73 20.48
C SER A 36 37.42 13.59 20.90
N SER A 37 37.98 12.39 21.13
CA SER A 37 37.44 11.29 21.97
C SER A 37 36.06 10.64 21.67
N THR A 38 36.09 9.30 21.67
CA THR A 38 35.04 8.32 22.08
C THR A 38 33.69 8.25 21.36
N ALA A 39 33.54 7.25 20.47
CA ALA A 39 32.36 6.36 20.37
C ALA A 39 32.70 5.10 19.54
N GLY A 40 32.05 3.96 19.85
CA GLY A 40 32.31 2.66 19.21
C GLY A 40 31.78 2.50 17.77
N PRO A 41 32.00 1.33 17.13
CA PRO A 41 31.81 1.15 15.69
C PRO A 41 30.32 1.06 15.31
N ARG A 42 29.76 2.18 14.82
CA ARG A 42 28.53 2.14 14.00
C ARG A 42 28.92 2.00 12.54
N ALA A 43 28.58 0.87 11.94
CA ALA A 43 28.65 0.69 10.48
C ALA A 43 27.80 1.78 9.80
N ARG A 44 28.43 2.58 8.93
CA ARG A 44 27.73 3.56 8.10
C ARG A 44 27.69 3.03 6.67
N TYR A 45 26.51 2.62 6.24
CA TYR A 45 26.22 2.34 4.84
C TYR A 45 26.47 3.62 4.02
N CYS A 46 27.38 3.56 3.05
CA CYS A 46 27.53 4.64 2.07
C CYS A 46 26.34 4.60 1.11
N TRP A 47 25.53 5.66 1.13
CA TRP A 47 24.50 5.89 0.13
C TRP A 47 25.14 6.23 -1.21
N ALA A 48 24.89 5.41 -2.23
CA ALA A 48 25.25 5.73 -3.60
C ALA A 48 24.28 6.79 -4.17
N PRO A 49 24.78 7.88 -4.79
CA PRO A 49 23.92 8.84 -5.48
C PRO A 49 23.41 8.26 -6.80
N TRP A 50 22.17 8.58 -7.15
CA TRP A 50 21.49 8.12 -8.37
C TRP A 50 22.16 8.66 -9.65
N PRO A 51 22.08 7.92 -10.78
CA PRO A 51 22.60 8.40 -12.06
C PRO A 51 21.75 9.53 -12.65
N CYS A 52 22.42 10.54 -13.19
CA CYS A 52 21.81 11.70 -13.85
C CYS A 52 21.06 11.31 -15.12
N TRP A 53 19.88 11.91 -15.34
CA TRP A 53 19.15 11.81 -16.61
C TRP A 53 19.83 12.64 -17.73
N PRO A 54 19.75 12.21 -19.00
CA PRO A 54 20.22 13.00 -20.14
C PRO A 54 19.24 14.15 -20.49
N PRO A 55 19.73 15.23 -21.13
CA PRO A 55 18.88 16.34 -21.58
C PRO A 55 18.03 15.98 -22.81
N PRO A 56 16.89 16.68 -23.05
CA PRO A 56 16.01 16.42 -24.18
C PRO A 56 16.58 16.93 -25.53
N PRO A 57 16.21 16.32 -26.66
CA PRO A 57 16.64 16.74 -28.00
C PRO A 57 15.96 18.06 -28.46
N PRO A 58 16.53 18.75 -29.47
CA PRO A 58 16.06 20.07 -29.91
C PRO A 58 14.71 20.04 -30.63
N ARG A 59 13.96 21.14 -30.51
CA ARG A 59 12.66 21.35 -31.14
C ARG A 59 12.79 21.49 -32.65
N TRP A 60 12.04 20.70 -33.40
CA TRP A 60 11.84 20.89 -34.83
C TRP A 60 10.84 22.01 -35.12
N ALA A 61 11.20 22.90 -36.05
CA ALA A 61 10.27 23.83 -36.68
C ALA A 61 9.74 23.22 -37.99
N GLY A 62 8.42 23.27 -38.18
CA GLY A 62 7.72 22.73 -39.36
C GLY A 62 6.35 23.40 -39.53
N PRO A 63 5.82 23.56 -40.75
CA PRO A 63 5.00 24.72 -41.09
C PRO A 63 3.50 24.58 -40.78
N CYS A 64 2.87 25.76 -40.71
CA CYS A 64 1.43 25.97 -40.58
C CYS A 64 0.64 25.32 -41.72
N TRP A 65 -0.36 24.50 -41.39
CA TRP A 65 -1.40 24.05 -42.31
C TRP A 65 -2.78 24.31 -41.71
N SER A 66 -3.53 25.20 -42.36
CA SER A 66 -4.92 25.47 -42.07
C SER A 66 -5.82 24.38 -42.69
N ALA A 67 -6.29 23.45 -41.86
CA ALA A 67 -7.30 22.46 -42.27
C ALA A 67 -8.42 22.39 -41.22
N ARG A 68 -9.68 22.39 -41.69
CA ARG A 68 -10.86 22.39 -40.83
C ARG A 68 -11.03 21.01 -40.16
N LEU A 69 -11.13 20.99 -38.84
CA LEU A 69 -11.43 19.78 -38.06
C LEU A 69 -12.92 19.40 -38.21
N PRO A 70 -13.24 18.17 -38.68
CA PRO A 70 -14.56 17.59 -38.44
C PRO A 70 -14.70 17.11 -36.98
N MET A 71 -15.93 16.72 -36.63
CA MET A 71 -16.40 16.35 -35.29
C MET A 71 -15.42 15.52 -34.44
N ARG A 72 -15.38 15.83 -33.13
CA ARG A 72 -14.59 15.13 -32.11
C ARG A 72 -14.83 13.61 -32.13
N LEU A 73 -13.93 12.83 -32.74
CA LEU A 73 -13.74 11.46 -32.31
C LEU A 73 -13.26 11.50 -30.86
N ARG A 74 -14.08 10.98 -29.93
CA ARG A 74 -13.58 10.59 -28.61
C ARG A 74 -12.44 9.61 -28.83
N SER A 75 -11.22 9.99 -28.45
CA SER A 75 -10.09 9.08 -28.37
C SER A 75 -10.42 7.99 -27.34
N ARG A 76 -10.98 6.88 -27.80
CA ARG A 76 -10.98 5.64 -27.04
C ARG A 76 -9.51 5.27 -26.89
N GLY A 77 -8.94 5.53 -25.70
CA GLY A 77 -7.67 4.92 -25.30
C GLY A 77 -7.76 3.40 -25.49
N PRO A 78 -6.62 2.71 -25.64
CA PRO A 78 -6.60 1.30 -26.03
C PRO A 78 -7.47 0.49 -25.07
N ARG A 79 -8.65 0.06 -25.56
CA ARG A 79 -9.42 -0.98 -24.89
C ARG A 79 -8.51 -2.20 -24.93
N ARG A 80 -8.06 -2.65 -23.75
CA ARG A 80 -7.50 -4.00 -23.65
C ARG A 80 -8.49 -4.95 -24.35
N PRO A 81 -8.03 -5.88 -25.21
CA PRO A 81 -8.92 -6.93 -25.72
C PRO A 81 -9.59 -7.60 -24.52
N ALA A 82 -10.81 -8.12 -24.72
CA ALA A 82 -11.57 -8.80 -23.67
C ALA A 82 -10.62 -9.74 -22.92
N ALA A 83 -10.35 -9.40 -21.65
CA ALA A 83 -9.14 -9.88 -21.01
C ALA A 83 -9.20 -11.40 -20.92
N ASP A 84 -8.12 -12.07 -21.33
CA ASP A 84 -7.90 -13.46 -20.98
C ASP A 84 -8.05 -13.60 -19.46
N MET A 85 -9.07 -14.36 -19.03
CA MET A 85 -9.40 -14.59 -17.62
C MET A 85 -8.85 -15.93 -17.12
N ASP A 86 -7.99 -16.63 -17.87
CA ASP A 86 -7.33 -17.88 -17.46
C ASP A 86 -6.40 -17.69 -16.24
N TRP A 87 -6.18 -16.44 -15.80
CA TRP A 87 -5.54 -16.17 -14.51
C TRP A 87 -6.47 -16.39 -13.31
N LEU A 88 -7.80 -16.34 -13.48
CA LEU A 88 -8.76 -16.69 -12.41
C LEU A 88 -8.59 -18.16 -11.98
N ALA A 89 -8.38 -19.07 -12.93
CA ALA A 89 -8.13 -20.49 -12.68
C ALA A 89 -6.81 -20.77 -11.93
N ARG A 90 -5.95 -19.76 -11.79
CA ARG A 90 -4.65 -19.83 -11.09
C ARG A 90 -4.68 -19.15 -9.72
N LEU A 91 -5.84 -18.65 -9.28
CA LEU A 91 -5.99 -18.08 -7.93
C LEU A 91 -6.08 -19.19 -6.90
N ASP A 92 -5.33 -19.05 -5.81
CA ASP A 92 -5.39 -19.94 -4.64
C ASP A 92 -5.73 -19.19 -3.34
N THR A 93 -5.78 -17.85 -3.39
CA THR A 93 -5.88 -16.97 -2.21
C THR A 93 -6.74 -15.74 -2.47
N PHE A 94 -7.56 -15.35 -1.51
CA PHE A 94 -8.47 -14.20 -1.57
C PHE A 94 -8.33 -13.34 -0.31
N LEU A 95 -8.01 -12.06 -0.52
CA LEU A 95 -7.83 -11.06 0.53
C LEU A 95 -9.00 -10.09 0.43
N PHE A 96 -9.82 -10.00 1.47
CA PHE A 96 -11.05 -9.22 1.46
C PHE A 96 -10.93 -7.97 2.31
N ASP A 97 -11.38 -6.84 1.78
CA ASP A 97 -11.82 -5.71 2.60
C ASP A 97 -13.16 -6.00 3.31
N LEU A 98 -13.54 -5.17 4.28
CA LEU A 98 -14.77 -5.28 5.05
C LEU A 98 -15.87 -4.33 4.51
N ASP A 99 -15.77 -3.04 4.83
CA ASP A 99 -16.83 -2.04 4.66
C ASP A 99 -17.03 -1.61 3.21
N GLY A 100 -18.19 -1.96 2.64
CA GLY A 100 -18.46 -1.81 1.21
C GLY A 100 -18.05 -3.01 0.37
N THR A 101 -17.33 -3.97 0.95
CA THR A 101 -16.85 -5.16 0.25
C THR A 101 -17.64 -6.39 0.70
N LEU A 102 -17.40 -6.89 1.92
CA LEU A 102 -18.17 -7.97 2.52
C LEU A 102 -19.43 -7.47 3.23
N THR A 103 -19.46 -6.21 3.65
CA THR A 103 -20.63 -5.56 4.27
C THR A 103 -21.12 -4.40 3.42
N VAL A 104 -22.39 -4.03 3.58
CA VAL A 104 -22.85 -2.73 3.07
C VAL A 104 -22.21 -1.60 3.90
N PRO A 105 -21.86 -0.43 3.32
CA PRO A 105 -21.30 0.67 4.11
C PRO A 105 -22.30 1.21 5.13
N VAL A 106 -21.98 1.09 6.43
CA VAL A 106 -22.83 1.59 7.53
C VAL A 106 -22.27 2.88 8.17
N ILE A 107 -20.96 3.13 8.08
CA ILE A 107 -20.32 4.32 8.68
C ILE A 107 -20.64 5.58 7.84
N ASP A 108 -21.32 6.56 8.45
CA ASP A 108 -21.42 7.92 7.90
C ASP A 108 -20.07 8.63 8.05
N PHE A 109 -19.16 8.35 7.12
CA PHE A 109 -17.85 9.01 7.06
C PHE A 109 -17.96 10.54 7.00
N PRO A 110 -18.88 11.17 6.23
CA PRO A 110 -19.16 12.61 6.32
C PRO A 110 -19.45 13.12 7.74
N ALA A 111 -20.29 12.42 8.53
CA ALA A 111 -20.57 12.80 9.92
C ALA A 111 -19.35 12.59 10.83
N LEU A 112 -18.67 11.46 10.70
CA LEU A 112 -17.46 11.16 11.48
C LEU A 112 -16.37 12.21 11.23
N ARG A 113 -16.17 12.64 9.98
CA ARG A 113 -15.26 13.75 9.63
C ARG A 113 -15.63 15.05 10.35
N ARG A 114 -16.92 15.42 10.36
CA ARG A 114 -17.40 16.62 11.08
C ARG A 114 -17.13 16.52 12.58
N ALA A 115 -17.42 15.37 13.21
CA ALA A 115 -17.18 15.13 14.64
C ALA A 115 -15.69 15.23 15.01
N LEU A 116 -14.79 14.84 14.11
CA LEU A 116 -13.34 14.86 14.31
C LEU A 116 -12.67 16.20 13.91
N GLY A 117 -13.41 17.14 13.32
CA GLY A 117 -12.87 18.39 12.77
C GLY A 117 -12.01 18.20 11.51
N ILE A 118 -12.28 17.16 10.72
CA ILE A 118 -11.52 16.79 9.51
C ILE A 118 -12.24 17.30 8.27
N ALA A 119 -11.51 17.86 7.30
CA ALA A 119 -12.12 18.40 6.10
C ALA A 119 -12.74 17.29 5.21
N PRO A 120 -13.74 17.63 4.36
CA PRO A 120 -14.23 16.73 3.32
C PRO A 120 -13.09 16.19 2.44
N GLY A 121 -13.20 14.95 1.97
CA GLY A 121 -12.16 14.27 1.17
C GLY A 121 -10.97 13.69 1.95
N GLN A 122 -10.38 14.42 2.91
CA GLN A 122 -9.16 13.99 3.65
C GLN A 122 -9.26 12.60 4.32
N SER A 123 -8.22 11.76 4.27
CA SER A 123 -8.24 10.47 5.00
C SER A 123 -8.30 10.69 6.52
N ILE A 124 -9.25 10.02 7.20
CA ILE A 124 -9.44 10.14 8.65
C ILE A 124 -8.18 9.68 9.39
N LEU A 125 -7.67 8.50 9.06
CA LEU A 125 -6.51 7.91 9.74
C LEU A 125 -5.25 8.76 9.54
N HIS A 126 -5.02 9.26 8.32
CA HIS A 126 -3.89 10.17 8.06
C HIS A 126 -4.00 11.50 8.81
N ALA A 127 -5.22 12.03 8.99
CA ALA A 127 -5.43 13.23 9.79
C ALA A 127 -5.20 12.98 11.29
N LEU A 128 -5.55 11.80 11.81
CA LEU A 128 -5.29 11.40 13.19
C LEU A 128 -3.81 11.12 13.46
N ASP A 129 -3.10 10.47 12.53
CA ASP A 129 -1.65 10.20 12.62
C ASP A 129 -0.79 11.48 12.61
N ALA A 130 -1.34 12.60 12.13
CA ALA A 130 -0.68 13.91 12.18
C ALA A 130 -0.86 14.66 13.51
N LEU A 131 -1.69 14.16 14.44
CA LEU A 131 -1.99 14.84 15.70
C LEU A 131 -0.99 14.50 16.82
N PRO A 132 -0.80 15.40 17.81
CA PRO A 132 -0.17 15.05 19.07
C PRO A 132 -0.86 13.87 19.74
N ALA A 133 -0.10 12.97 20.37
CA ALA A 133 -0.62 11.72 20.93
C ALA A 133 -1.81 11.90 21.92
N HIS A 134 -1.81 13.01 22.67
CA HIS A 134 -2.88 13.32 23.62
C HIS A 134 -4.20 13.74 22.95
N GLU A 135 -4.15 14.40 21.78
CA GLU A 135 -5.33 14.69 20.96
C GLU A 135 -5.77 13.47 20.16
N ARG A 136 -4.80 12.68 19.66
CA ARG A 136 -5.05 11.49 18.85
C ARG A 136 -5.89 10.46 19.61
N ALA A 137 -5.56 10.18 20.87
CA ALA A 137 -6.27 9.17 21.67
C ALA A 137 -7.79 9.44 21.78
N ALA A 138 -8.20 10.68 22.08
CA ALA A 138 -9.61 11.03 22.18
C ALA A 138 -10.34 10.91 20.82
N LYS A 139 -9.65 11.17 19.71
CA LYS A 139 -10.20 11.03 18.35
C LYS A 139 -10.23 9.57 17.87
N ASP A 140 -9.24 8.76 18.23
CA ASP A 140 -9.25 7.31 18.02
C ASP A 140 -10.46 6.67 18.69
N ASP A 141 -10.80 7.06 19.92
CA ASP A 141 -11.99 6.56 20.62
C ASP A 141 -13.31 6.94 19.91
N ILE A 142 -13.44 8.16 19.38
CA ILE A 142 -14.61 8.56 18.58
C ILE A 142 -14.74 7.69 17.32
N VAL A 143 -13.62 7.42 16.63
CA VAL A 143 -13.58 6.53 15.46
C VAL A 143 -13.96 5.10 15.84
N ARG A 144 -13.41 4.58 16.94
CA ARG A 144 -13.70 3.24 17.45
C ARG A 144 -15.17 3.08 17.82
N GLN A 145 -15.79 4.06 18.48
CA GLN A 145 -17.23 4.00 18.80
C GLN A 145 -18.10 3.98 17.54
N ALA A 146 -17.78 4.80 16.53
CA ALA A 146 -18.48 4.79 15.26
C ALA A 146 -18.36 3.42 14.53
N GLU A 147 -17.19 2.79 14.58
CA GLU A 147 -16.94 1.46 14.02
C GLU A 147 -17.68 0.35 14.81
N MET A 148 -17.70 0.42 16.15
CA MET A 148 -18.46 -0.51 16.99
C MET A 148 -19.98 -0.36 16.81
N GLU A 149 -20.48 0.85 16.60
CA GLU A 149 -21.88 1.07 16.24
C GLU A 149 -22.23 0.55 14.85
N ALA A 150 -21.34 0.70 13.87
CA ALA A 150 -21.51 0.17 12.53
C ALA A 150 -21.52 -1.37 12.53
N ALA A 151 -20.60 -2.00 13.29
CA ALA A 151 -20.54 -3.45 13.48
C ALA A 151 -21.87 -4.03 13.99
N ARG A 152 -22.49 -3.41 15.01
CA ARG A 152 -23.80 -3.82 15.55
C ARG A 152 -24.98 -3.66 14.58
N LYS A 153 -24.82 -2.82 13.56
CA LYS A 153 -25.83 -2.50 12.54
C LYS A 153 -25.50 -3.15 11.17
N THR A 154 -24.45 -3.98 11.12
CA THR A 154 -23.90 -4.54 9.89
C THR A 154 -24.91 -5.40 9.13
N ARG A 155 -24.73 -5.48 7.81
CA ARG A 155 -25.43 -6.41 6.92
C ARG A 155 -24.46 -6.90 5.86
N PRO A 156 -24.54 -8.17 5.44
CA PRO A 156 -23.68 -8.68 4.37
C PRO A 156 -23.99 -7.94 3.06
N ASN A 157 -22.96 -7.74 2.25
CA ASN A 157 -23.12 -7.30 0.87
C ASN A 157 -23.65 -8.46 0.00
N ASP A 158 -24.23 -8.14 -1.16
CA ASP A 158 -24.92 -9.11 -2.00
C ASP A 158 -23.99 -10.24 -2.48
N GLY A 159 -24.25 -11.48 -2.03
CA GLY A 159 -23.45 -12.66 -2.33
C GLY A 159 -22.15 -12.81 -1.53
N ALA A 160 -21.89 -11.94 -0.54
CA ALA A 160 -20.63 -11.93 0.21
C ALA A 160 -20.45 -13.19 1.06
N LEU A 161 -21.50 -13.64 1.76
CA LEU A 161 -21.45 -14.85 2.58
C LEU A 161 -21.27 -16.08 1.69
N GLU A 162 -22.02 -16.18 0.59
CA GLU A 162 -21.93 -17.30 -0.35
C GLU A 162 -20.55 -17.37 -1.00
N LEU A 163 -19.92 -16.23 -1.31
CA LEU A 163 -18.56 -16.16 -1.83
C LEU A 163 -17.52 -16.68 -0.83
N VAL A 164 -17.54 -16.18 0.42
CA VAL A 164 -16.56 -16.58 1.44
C VAL A 164 -16.69 -18.07 1.76
N HIS A 165 -17.92 -18.56 1.96
CA HIS A 165 -18.16 -19.98 2.20
C HIS A 165 -17.74 -20.86 1.02
N PHE A 166 -18.06 -20.47 -0.23
CA PHE A 166 -17.63 -21.20 -1.44
C PHE A 166 -16.11 -21.37 -1.50
N LEU A 167 -15.36 -20.33 -1.13
CA LEU A 167 -13.90 -20.34 -1.13
C LEU A 167 -13.33 -21.22 -0.01
N GLN A 168 -13.85 -21.06 1.21
CA GLN A 168 -13.38 -21.80 2.38
C GLN A 168 -13.66 -23.30 2.29
N GLN A 169 -14.85 -23.68 1.81
CA GLN A 169 -15.22 -25.08 1.56
C GLN A 169 -14.34 -25.77 0.51
N ARG A 170 -13.66 -25.01 -0.35
CA ARG A 170 -12.70 -25.49 -1.35
C ARG A 170 -11.23 -25.41 -0.90
N GLY A 171 -10.96 -24.96 0.33
CA GLY A 171 -9.60 -24.88 0.88
C GLY A 171 -8.75 -23.72 0.31
N PHE A 172 -9.39 -22.72 -0.30
CA PHE A 172 -8.70 -21.50 -0.71
C PHE A 172 -8.22 -20.69 0.49
N GLY A 173 -7.04 -20.06 0.37
CA GLY A 173 -6.56 -19.12 1.38
C GLY A 173 -7.52 -17.93 1.48
N THR A 174 -8.02 -17.61 2.67
CA THR A 174 -8.89 -16.44 2.88
C THR A 174 -8.36 -15.59 4.03
N ALA A 175 -8.36 -14.27 3.85
CA ALA A 175 -8.01 -13.32 4.91
C ALA A 175 -8.89 -12.07 4.86
N LEU A 176 -9.21 -11.51 6.02
CA LEU A 176 -9.81 -10.19 6.15
C LEU A 176 -8.71 -9.14 6.36
N ILE A 177 -8.75 -8.05 5.59
CA ILE A 177 -7.86 -6.89 5.68
C ILE A 177 -8.71 -5.63 5.73
N THR A 178 -8.96 -5.13 6.93
CA THR A 178 -9.77 -3.91 7.13
C THR A 178 -8.91 -2.75 7.65
N ARG A 179 -9.40 -1.53 7.45
CA ARG A 179 -8.88 -0.34 8.13
C ARG A 179 -9.53 -0.10 9.48
N ASN A 180 -10.57 -0.83 9.88
CA ASN A 180 -11.21 -0.67 11.18
C ASN A 180 -10.29 -1.14 12.31
N ASN A 181 -10.66 -0.78 13.54
CA ASN A 181 -10.07 -1.33 14.75
C ASN A 181 -10.42 -2.83 14.91
N GLU A 182 -9.60 -3.60 15.63
CA GLU A 182 -9.80 -5.05 15.74
C GLU A 182 -11.13 -5.40 16.41
N GLU A 183 -11.51 -4.69 17.47
CA GLU A 183 -12.76 -4.91 18.23
C GLU A 183 -13.98 -4.89 17.29
N ALA A 184 -14.11 -3.83 16.47
CA ALA A 184 -15.20 -3.70 15.53
C ALA A 184 -15.11 -4.71 14.37
N ALA A 185 -13.90 -5.04 13.91
CA ALA A 185 -13.71 -6.05 12.86
C ALA A 185 -14.15 -7.46 13.33
N ARG A 186 -13.80 -7.84 14.56
CA ARG A 186 -14.19 -9.11 15.18
C ARG A 186 -15.69 -9.16 15.42
N LEU A 187 -16.27 -8.10 16.00
CA LEU A 187 -17.72 -8.02 16.21
C LEU A 187 -18.50 -8.07 14.89
N THR A 188 -18.00 -7.43 13.82
CA THR A 188 -18.64 -7.50 12.50
C THR A 188 -18.63 -8.93 11.94
N LEU A 189 -17.54 -9.67 12.13
CA LEU A 189 -17.45 -11.07 11.73
C LEU A 189 -18.42 -11.97 12.52
N GLU A 190 -18.50 -11.78 13.84
CA GLU A 190 -19.46 -12.47 14.73
C GLU A 190 -20.91 -12.20 14.32
N MET A 191 -21.27 -10.94 14.08
CA MET A 191 -22.62 -10.53 13.65
C MET A 191 -23.02 -11.08 12.26
N LEU A 192 -22.08 -11.61 11.49
CA LEU A 192 -22.29 -12.18 10.14
C LEU A 192 -22.08 -13.70 10.08
N ASP A 193 -21.76 -14.34 11.21
CA ASP A 193 -21.33 -15.75 11.30
C ASP A 193 -20.19 -16.08 10.31
N LEU A 194 -19.25 -15.15 10.15
CA LEU A 194 -18.07 -15.31 9.31
C LEU A 194 -16.82 -15.58 10.15
N THR A 195 -15.99 -16.50 9.69
CA THR A 195 -14.66 -16.74 10.25
C THR A 195 -13.60 -16.60 9.17
N PHE A 196 -12.36 -16.24 9.57
CA PHE A 196 -11.22 -16.15 8.66
C PHE A 196 -9.97 -16.71 9.36
N PRO A 197 -9.14 -17.53 8.67
CA PRO A 197 -7.85 -17.97 9.20
C PRO A 197 -6.91 -16.80 9.58
N VAL A 198 -7.01 -15.68 8.86
CA VAL A 198 -6.22 -14.47 9.10
C VAL A 198 -7.13 -13.25 9.09
N VAL A 199 -7.05 -12.43 10.14
CA VAL A 199 -7.74 -11.15 10.27
C VAL A 199 -6.71 -10.07 10.59
N LEU A 200 -6.63 -9.04 9.76
CA LEU A 200 -5.71 -7.90 9.92
C LEU A 200 -6.50 -6.59 9.92
N ALA A 201 -6.81 -6.14 11.14
CA ALA A 201 -7.27 -4.78 11.43
C ALA A 201 -6.10 -3.77 11.49
N ARG A 202 -6.39 -2.47 11.65
CA ARG A 202 -5.38 -1.38 11.58
C ARG A 202 -4.18 -1.58 12.51
N GLU A 203 -4.39 -2.15 13.69
CA GLU A 203 -3.40 -2.32 14.75
C GLU A 203 -2.32 -3.35 14.39
N HIS A 204 -2.63 -4.24 13.43
CA HIS A 204 -1.75 -5.35 13.05
C HIS A 204 -0.62 -4.94 12.10
N VAL A 205 -0.64 -3.72 11.58
CA VAL A 205 0.30 -3.24 10.56
C VAL A 205 0.82 -1.84 10.86
N ARG A 206 2.02 -1.55 10.36
CA ARG A 206 2.63 -0.22 10.52
C ARG A 206 1.98 0.82 9.61
N ARG A 207 1.53 0.42 8.42
CA ARG A 207 0.85 1.29 7.45
C ARG A 207 -0.40 0.59 6.95
N VAL A 208 -1.53 1.27 7.05
CA VAL A 208 -2.81 0.80 6.51
C VAL A 208 -2.89 0.96 4.99
N LYS A 209 -3.89 0.34 4.36
CA LYS A 209 -4.25 0.55 2.95
C LYS A 209 -4.31 2.07 2.65
N PRO A 210 -3.62 2.58 1.61
CA PRO A 210 -3.16 1.87 0.41
C PRO A 210 -1.80 1.15 0.51
N ALA A 211 -1.10 1.17 1.65
CA ALA A 211 0.17 0.45 1.77
C ALA A 211 -0.03 -1.08 1.72
N PRO A 212 0.93 -1.86 1.18
CA PRO A 212 0.80 -3.30 0.99
C PRO A 212 1.01 -4.12 2.26
N ASP A 213 1.39 -3.49 3.38
CA ASP A 213 1.85 -4.14 4.62
C ASP A 213 0.88 -5.23 5.10
N ALA A 214 -0.43 -4.99 5.00
CA ALA A 214 -1.44 -5.96 5.43
C ALA A 214 -1.64 -7.11 4.42
N ALA A 215 -1.60 -6.83 3.11
CA ALA A 215 -1.69 -7.89 2.10
C ALA A 215 -0.47 -8.80 2.14
N LEU A 216 0.74 -8.24 2.28
CA LEU A 216 1.97 -9.01 2.45
C LEU A 216 1.95 -9.86 3.72
N LYS A 217 1.55 -9.28 4.86
CA LYS A 217 1.41 -10.02 6.13
C LYS A 217 0.35 -11.12 6.06
N ALA A 218 -0.77 -10.90 5.37
CA ALA A 218 -1.80 -11.94 5.19
C ALA A 218 -1.26 -13.11 4.35
N LEU A 219 -0.54 -12.82 3.27
CA LEU A 219 0.07 -13.85 2.42
C LEU A 219 1.15 -14.64 3.15
N GLU A 220 1.97 -13.98 3.97
CA GLU A 220 2.96 -14.61 4.85
C GLU A 220 2.28 -15.58 5.84
N LEU A 221 1.26 -15.11 6.57
CA LEU A 221 0.53 -15.91 7.56
C LEU A 221 -0.24 -17.09 6.95
N LEU A 222 -0.72 -16.96 5.70
CA LEU A 222 -1.36 -18.04 4.96
C LEU A 222 -0.37 -19.01 4.29
N GLY A 223 0.92 -18.65 4.20
CA GLY A 223 1.92 -19.41 3.44
C GLY A 223 1.71 -19.35 1.91
N ARG A 224 1.16 -18.24 1.40
CA ARG A 224 0.67 -18.10 0.00
C ARG A 224 1.47 -17.07 -0.81
N ARG A 225 1.33 -17.13 -2.13
CA ARG A 225 2.07 -16.27 -3.07
C ARG A 225 1.15 -15.19 -3.64
N ALA A 226 1.60 -13.93 -3.62
CA ALA A 226 0.85 -12.80 -4.17
C ALA A 226 0.36 -13.02 -5.61
N LEU A 227 1.16 -13.66 -6.47
CA LEU A 227 0.80 -13.92 -7.87
C LEU A 227 -0.46 -14.79 -8.05
N ALA A 228 -0.82 -15.60 -7.05
CA ALA A 228 -2.02 -16.43 -7.01
C ALA A 228 -3.12 -15.83 -6.09
N ALA A 229 -2.95 -14.59 -5.65
CA ALA A 229 -3.86 -13.91 -4.74
C ALA A 229 -4.71 -12.84 -5.45
N LEU A 230 -5.96 -12.70 -5.02
CA LEU A 230 -6.87 -11.64 -5.42
C LEU A 230 -7.21 -10.76 -4.19
N MET A 231 -6.83 -9.49 -4.23
CA MET A 231 -7.35 -8.48 -3.30
C MET A 231 -8.70 -7.99 -3.82
N VAL A 232 -9.75 -8.20 -3.03
CA VAL A 232 -11.13 -7.78 -3.30
C VAL A 232 -11.45 -6.61 -2.39
N GLY A 233 -11.85 -5.49 -2.98
CA GLY A 233 -12.23 -4.29 -2.23
C GLY A 233 -13.13 -3.35 -3.02
N ASP A 234 -13.72 -2.37 -2.34
CA ASP A 234 -14.67 -1.42 -2.93
C ASP A 234 -14.03 -0.06 -3.25
N TRP A 235 -12.80 0.17 -2.77
CA TRP A 235 -12.13 1.47 -2.81
C TRP A 235 -10.75 1.43 -3.48
N HIS A 236 -10.28 2.58 -3.94
CA HIS A 236 -8.97 2.70 -4.61
C HIS A 236 -7.79 2.31 -3.70
N ASP A 237 -7.95 2.43 -2.38
CA ASP A 237 -6.95 2.01 -1.40
C ASP A 237 -6.72 0.48 -1.42
N ASP A 238 -7.77 -0.31 -1.68
CA ASP A 238 -7.69 -1.77 -1.78
C ASP A 238 -6.96 -2.20 -3.05
N ILE A 239 -7.32 -1.58 -4.17
CA ILE A 239 -6.70 -1.82 -5.48
C ILE A 239 -5.22 -1.44 -5.41
N SER A 240 -4.87 -0.33 -4.75
CA SER A 240 -3.48 0.08 -4.56
C SER A 240 -2.72 -0.87 -3.62
N CYS A 241 -3.33 -1.32 -2.52
CA CYS A 241 -2.76 -2.29 -1.59
C CYS A 241 -2.43 -3.61 -2.28
N GLY A 242 -3.39 -4.20 -2.99
CA GLY A 242 -3.22 -5.46 -3.72
C GLY A 242 -2.13 -5.37 -4.79
N ARG A 243 -2.16 -4.31 -5.61
CA ARG A 243 -1.15 -4.07 -6.67
C ARG A 243 0.25 -3.90 -6.10
N GLN A 244 0.42 -3.14 -5.02
CA GLN A 244 1.71 -2.96 -4.36
C GLN A 244 2.23 -4.24 -3.69
N ALA A 245 1.33 -5.14 -3.27
CA ALA A 245 1.70 -6.47 -2.76
C ALA A 245 2.03 -7.47 -3.89
N GLY A 246 1.79 -7.13 -5.16
CA GLY A 246 1.96 -8.02 -6.31
C GLY A 246 0.79 -8.98 -6.54
N ALA A 247 -0.37 -8.72 -5.92
CA ALA A 247 -1.60 -9.47 -6.10
C ALA A 247 -2.44 -8.93 -7.26
N ARG A 248 -3.35 -9.78 -7.77
CA ARG A 248 -4.44 -9.35 -8.64
C ARG A 248 -5.47 -8.57 -7.83
N THR A 249 -6.30 -7.80 -8.52
CA THR A 249 -7.24 -6.87 -7.87
C THR A 249 -8.64 -6.92 -8.46
N CYS A 250 -9.63 -6.99 -7.58
CA CYS A 250 -11.05 -6.92 -7.88
C CYS A 250 -11.67 -5.68 -7.23
N LEU A 251 -12.29 -4.83 -8.05
CA LEU A 251 -13.06 -3.68 -7.58
C LEU A 251 -14.56 -4.02 -7.55
N VAL A 252 -15.17 -3.91 -6.37
CA VAL A 252 -16.62 -4.01 -6.16
C VAL A 252 -17.24 -2.61 -6.28
N THR A 253 -18.11 -2.38 -7.26
CA THR A 253 -18.66 -1.04 -7.50
C THR A 253 -19.88 -0.71 -6.64
N ASN A 254 -20.64 -1.71 -6.18
CA ASN A 254 -21.93 -1.52 -5.49
C ASN A 254 -22.89 -0.61 -6.28
N GLY A 255 -22.95 -0.79 -7.60
CA GLY A 255 -23.77 0.03 -8.51
C GLY A 255 -23.27 1.48 -8.71
N ARG A 256 -22.13 1.87 -8.12
CA ARG A 256 -21.58 3.23 -8.29
C ARG A 256 -20.94 3.39 -9.67
N GLU A 257 -21.25 4.50 -10.34
CA GLU A 257 -20.48 4.94 -11.51
C GLU A 257 -19.08 5.39 -11.08
N LEU A 258 -18.08 4.57 -11.41
CA LEU A 258 -16.68 4.86 -11.13
C LEU A 258 -15.93 5.25 -12.41
N GLY A 259 -14.89 6.07 -12.25
CA GLY A 259 -13.97 6.39 -13.33
C GLY A 259 -13.12 5.18 -13.77
N PRO A 260 -12.17 5.37 -14.70
CA PRO A 260 -11.24 4.32 -15.10
C PRO A 260 -10.51 3.73 -13.88
N SER A 261 -10.65 2.42 -13.68
CA SER A 261 -10.00 1.67 -12.59
C SER A 261 -8.74 0.97 -13.08
N GLU A 262 -7.74 0.85 -12.19
CA GLU A 262 -6.55 0.00 -12.43
C GLU A 262 -6.76 -1.48 -12.06
N ALA A 263 -7.97 -1.85 -11.58
CA ALA A 263 -8.27 -3.21 -11.18
C ALA A 263 -8.18 -4.21 -12.34
N ASP A 264 -7.72 -5.43 -12.05
CA ASP A 264 -7.67 -6.52 -13.04
C ASP A 264 -9.07 -7.00 -13.43
N ILE A 265 -10.02 -6.93 -12.49
CA ILE A 265 -11.43 -7.22 -12.68
C ILE A 265 -12.29 -6.18 -11.94
N VAL A 266 -13.43 -5.84 -12.54
CA VAL A 266 -14.47 -4.99 -11.93
C VAL A 266 -15.77 -5.78 -11.94
N VAL A 267 -16.47 -5.76 -10.80
CA VAL A 267 -17.77 -6.41 -10.58
C VAL A 267 -18.72 -5.46 -9.86
N GLU A 268 -20.02 -5.64 -10.03
CA GLU A 268 -21.00 -4.83 -9.30
C GLU A 268 -21.12 -5.26 -7.84
N THR A 269 -21.20 -6.57 -7.58
CA THR A 269 -21.36 -7.15 -6.24
C THR A 269 -20.50 -8.40 -6.03
N PRO A 270 -20.26 -8.84 -4.77
CA PRO A 270 -19.62 -10.12 -4.49
C PRO A 270 -20.31 -11.34 -5.13
N ARG A 271 -21.64 -11.30 -5.32
CA ARG A 271 -22.42 -12.31 -6.08
C ARG A 271 -21.90 -12.48 -7.50
N GLU A 272 -21.59 -11.39 -8.18
CA GLU A 272 -21.05 -11.44 -9.54
C GLU A 272 -19.63 -12.02 -9.56
N LEU A 273 -18.78 -11.65 -8.60
CA LEU A 273 -17.45 -12.26 -8.46
C LEU A 273 -17.55 -13.77 -8.22
N HIS A 274 -18.44 -14.20 -7.31
CA HIS A 274 -18.70 -15.62 -7.06
C HIS A 274 -19.16 -16.36 -8.32
N ALA A 275 -20.10 -15.78 -9.08
CA ALA A 275 -20.56 -16.37 -10.34
C ALA A 275 -19.41 -16.53 -11.37
N ARG A 276 -18.55 -15.52 -11.50
CA ARG A 276 -17.37 -15.58 -12.39
C ARG A 276 -16.34 -16.60 -11.92
N LEU A 277 -16.04 -16.66 -10.62
CA LEU A 277 -15.09 -17.63 -10.05
C LEU A 277 -15.57 -19.08 -10.22
N ARG A 278 -16.87 -19.34 -10.06
CA ARG A 278 -17.46 -20.68 -10.28
C ARG A 278 -17.27 -21.25 -11.69
N LEU A 279 -17.04 -20.39 -12.69
CA LEU A 279 -16.79 -20.82 -14.07
C LEU A 279 -15.32 -21.19 -14.34
N HIS A 280 -14.40 -20.77 -13.47
CA HIS A 280 -12.94 -20.90 -13.67
C HIS A 280 -12.23 -21.74 -12.58
N LEU A 281 -12.84 -21.90 -11.41
CA LEU A 281 -12.33 -22.68 -10.26
C LEU A 281 -13.12 -23.99 -10.10
N ALA A 282 -13.25 -24.74 -11.19
CA ALA A 282 -13.95 -26.03 -11.25
C ALA A 282 -13.10 -27.16 -10.67
#